data_AF-A0A1G8TCK5-F1
#
_entry.id   AF-A0A1G8TCK5-F1
#
_cell.length_a   1.000
_cell.length_b   1.000
_cell.length_c   1.000
_cell.angle_alpha   90.00
_cell.angle_beta   90.00
_cell.angle_gamma   90.00
#
_symmetry.space_group_name_H-M   'P 1'
#
loop_
_entity.id
_entity.type
_entity.pdbx_description
1 polymer ?
#
loop_
_entity_poly.entity_id
_entity_poly.type
_entity_poly.pdbx_seq_one_letter_code
_entity_poly.pdbx_strand_id
1 'polypeptide(L)'
;MTDDPFPSSAPTAFDHATGEAYDEAESRRIIGMVAATVAQLADWPKEEAFSVPYPPLAQRVLDRIALIGVLRHPGGFHLTPYREHLSCPRTLADLMALCWSSPIDAWPFLSLPDGEDLTGLLVELDPIRPSKLCLRLALKFAHPDAHDRSLERLALLEARSLYEESGYPGGFPELREWLIAHPVLSSQEIAFLKLERIGGVQVTDELINILYLRVHERYFSLTDEIAVCGHCGLVLVPVRGGSGEGWQCETTQCRSRRNVLVGAVRHVAENLHHAARPIREFVIAGPRLRASEDSSRQAPSPLRDVEC
;
A
#
# COMPACT_ATOMS: atom_id res chain seq x y z
N MET A 1 -11.99 13.82 43.93
CA MET A 1 -12.20 14.50 42.64
C MET A 1 -10.83 14.91 42.18
N THR A 2 -10.28 14.13 41.24
CA THR A 2 -8.94 14.30 40.69
C THR A 2 -8.98 15.39 39.63
N ASP A 3 -8.15 16.41 39.80
CA ASP A 3 -7.92 17.49 38.85
C ASP A 3 -7.26 16.94 37.58
N ASP A 4 -7.81 17.30 36.42
CA ASP A 4 -7.23 17.09 35.10
C ASP A 4 -5.95 17.92 34.96
N PRO A 5 -4.77 17.34 34.63
CA PRO A 5 -3.51 18.07 34.65
C PRO A 5 -3.17 18.78 33.32
N PHE A 6 -4.05 18.76 32.32
CA PHE A 6 -3.78 19.42 31.03
C PHE A 6 -4.84 20.48 30.72
N PRO A 7 -4.54 21.77 30.94
CA PRO A 7 -5.41 22.82 30.43
C PRO A 7 -5.42 22.74 28.90
N SER A 8 -6.62 22.71 28.31
CA SER A 8 -6.84 23.05 26.91
C SER A 8 -6.11 24.37 26.63
N SER A 9 -4.97 24.28 25.96
CA SER A 9 -4.08 25.41 25.75
C SER A 9 -4.74 26.35 24.75
N ALA A 10 -5.08 27.56 25.22
CA ALA A 10 -5.57 28.64 24.39
C ALA A 10 -4.61 28.88 23.20
N PRO A 11 -5.14 29.25 22.02
CA PRO A 11 -4.33 29.50 20.82
C PRO A 11 -3.23 30.51 21.12
N THR A 12 -2.02 30.20 20.67
CA THR A 12 -0.83 31.02 20.85
C THR A 12 -0.87 32.24 19.93
N ALA A 13 -0.05 33.26 20.22
CA ALA A 13 0.12 34.41 19.34
C ALA A 13 0.62 34.03 17.94
N PHE A 14 1.25 32.86 17.78
CA PHE A 14 1.65 32.30 16.51
C PHE A 14 0.43 31.76 15.73
N ASP A 15 -0.47 31.03 16.41
CA ASP A 15 -1.74 30.52 15.83
C ASP A 15 -2.65 31.66 15.31
N HIS A 16 -2.61 32.82 15.96
CA HIS A 16 -3.32 34.01 15.47
C HIS A 16 -2.64 34.68 14.25
N ALA A 17 -1.33 34.54 14.10
CA ALA A 17 -0.56 35.20 13.04
C ALA A 17 -0.47 34.37 11.75
N THR A 18 -0.53 33.04 11.84
CA THR A 18 -0.44 32.12 10.70
C THR A 18 -1.77 31.51 10.27
N GLY A 19 -2.88 31.84 10.96
CA GLY A 19 -4.06 30.98 11.03
C GLY A 19 -3.77 29.78 11.95
N GLU A 20 -4.78 28.99 12.31
CA GLU A 20 -4.57 27.67 12.94
C GLU A 20 -3.74 26.83 11.96
N ALA A 21 -2.41 26.93 12.03
CA ALA A 21 -1.48 26.39 11.04
C ALA A 21 -1.51 24.85 10.96
N TYR A 22 -2.29 24.23 11.84
CA TYR A 22 -2.45 22.81 12.05
C TYR A 22 -3.91 22.46 12.31
N ASP A 23 -4.73 22.77 11.31
CA ASP A 23 -6.11 22.34 11.19
C ASP A 23 -6.22 20.86 10.77
N GLU A 24 -7.45 20.39 10.60
CA GLU A 24 -7.76 19.05 10.10
C GLU A 24 -7.18 18.80 8.70
N ALA A 25 -7.03 19.84 7.86
CA ALA A 25 -6.55 19.71 6.49
C ALA A 25 -5.05 19.38 6.45
N GLU A 26 -4.23 20.07 7.26
CA GLU A 26 -2.81 19.72 7.37
C GLU A 26 -2.61 18.36 8.03
N SER A 27 -3.42 18.00 9.04
CA SER A 27 -3.38 16.67 9.65
C SER A 27 -3.70 15.57 8.62
N ARG A 28 -4.73 15.77 7.78
CA ARG A 28 -5.06 14.88 6.67
C ARG A 28 -3.90 14.77 5.67
N ARG A 29 -3.26 15.90 5.34
CA ARG A 29 -2.10 15.94 4.44
C ARG A 29 -0.94 15.13 5.00
N ILE A 30 -0.64 15.27 6.30
CA ILE A 30 0.43 14.52 6.97
C ILE A 30 0.12 13.03 7.00
N ILE A 31 -1.09 12.63 7.37
CA ILE A 31 -1.51 11.23 7.33
C ILE A 31 -1.33 10.66 5.91
N GLY A 32 -1.73 11.41 4.90
CA GLY A 32 -1.53 11.06 3.49
C GLY A 32 -0.05 10.87 3.11
N MET A 33 0.81 11.80 3.53
CA MET A 33 2.26 11.69 3.30
C MET A 33 2.89 10.51 4.03
N VAL A 34 2.47 10.22 5.27
CA VAL A 34 2.94 9.05 6.03
C VAL A 34 2.51 7.77 5.31
N ALA A 35 1.26 7.67 4.88
CA ALA A 35 0.76 6.52 4.15
C ALA A 35 1.49 6.30 2.82
N ALA A 36 1.74 7.37 2.07
CA ALA A 36 2.53 7.32 0.83
C ALA A 36 3.99 6.91 1.10
N THR A 37 4.58 7.37 2.20
CA THR A 37 5.92 6.96 2.65
C THR A 37 5.95 5.47 2.97
N VAL A 38 5.01 4.96 3.77
CA VAL A 38 4.91 3.53 4.10
C VAL A 38 4.75 2.68 2.84
N ALA A 39 3.91 3.12 1.90
CA ALA A 39 3.73 2.43 0.62
C ALA A 39 5.03 2.38 -0.20
N GLN A 40 5.77 3.48 -0.28
CA GLN A 40 7.06 3.56 -0.97
C GLN A 40 8.12 2.66 -0.32
N LEU A 41 8.22 2.68 1.01
CA LEU A 41 9.20 1.88 1.75
C LEU A 41 8.96 0.38 1.63
N ALA A 42 7.71 -0.04 1.48
CA ALA A 42 7.37 -1.44 1.33
C ALA A 42 7.93 -2.07 0.04
N ASP A 43 8.22 -1.25 -0.97
CA ASP A 43 8.78 -1.68 -2.25
C ASP A 43 10.19 -1.09 -2.47
N TRP A 44 10.85 -0.65 -1.38
CA TRP A 44 12.20 -0.08 -1.41
C TRP A 44 13.23 -1.12 -1.87
N PRO A 45 14.13 -0.79 -2.82
CA PRO A 45 15.16 -1.72 -3.28
C PRO A 45 16.12 -2.09 -2.15
N LYS A 46 16.49 -3.36 -2.03
CA LYS A 46 17.43 -3.83 -1.00
C LYS A 46 18.85 -3.29 -1.21
N GLU A 47 19.21 -3.02 -2.46
CA GLU A 47 20.52 -2.49 -2.85
C GLU A 47 20.70 -1.03 -2.45
N GLU A 48 19.60 -0.32 -2.17
CA GLU A 48 19.62 1.06 -1.72
C GLU A 48 19.72 1.12 -0.19
N ALA A 49 20.90 1.49 0.30
CA ALA A 49 21.13 1.69 1.72
C ALA A 49 20.26 2.83 2.26
N PHE A 50 19.64 2.60 3.41
CA PHE A 50 18.84 3.59 4.09
C PHE A 50 19.73 4.58 4.85
N SER A 51 20.15 5.65 4.18
CA SER A 51 21.00 6.69 4.77
C SER A 51 20.27 8.02 4.94
N VAL A 52 20.78 8.87 5.84
CA VAL A 52 20.37 10.27 5.95
C VAL A 52 21.16 11.10 4.92
N PRO A 53 20.53 12.06 4.21
CA PRO A 53 19.11 12.43 4.27
C PRO A 53 18.19 11.32 3.73
N TYR A 54 17.05 11.14 4.38
CA TYR A 54 16.06 10.15 3.96
C TYR A 54 15.47 10.48 2.59
N PRO A 55 14.80 9.51 1.94
CA PRO A 55 14.06 9.77 0.70
C PRO A 55 13.16 11.01 0.84
N PRO A 56 13.05 11.88 -0.19
CA PRO A 56 12.49 13.22 -0.03
C PRO A 56 11.10 13.27 0.62
N LEU A 57 10.23 12.30 0.34
CA LEU A 57 8.91 12.22 0.96
C LEU A 57 9.00 11.87 2.45
N ALA A 58 9.81 10.87 2.81
CA ALA A 58 10.03 10.47 4.19
C ALA A 58 10.66 11.60 5.02
N GLN A 59 11.64 12.31 4.45
CA GLN A 59 12.25 13.48 5.10
C GLN A 59 11.20 14.58 5.35
N ARG A 60 10.40 14.94 4.34
CA ARG A 60 9.34 15.94 4.49
C ARG A 60 8.30 15.57 5.55
N VAL A 61 7.96 14.29 5.67
CA VAL A 61 7.05 13.80 6.71
C VAL A 61 7.63 14.07 8.10
N LEU A 62 8.89 13.69 8.31
CA LEU A 62 9.55 13.89 9.60
C LEU A 62 9.70 15.38 9.93
N ASP A 63 10.08 16.20 8.95
CA ASP A 63 10.20 17.65 9.13
C ASP A 63 8.85 18.26 9.55
N ARG A 64 7.75 17.81 8.94
CA ARG A 64 6.39 18.29 9.24
C ARG A 64 5.91 17.84 10.61
N ILE A 65 6.15 16.58 10.99
CA ILE A 65 5.79 16.07 12.32
C ILE A 65 6.63 16.75 13.40
N ALA A 66 7.93 16.96 13.16
CA ALA A 66 8.80 17.67 14.09
C ALA A 66 8.31 19.11 14.31
N LEU A 67 7.90 19.81 13.24
CA LEU A 67 7.35 21.16 13.32
C LEU A 67 6.05 21.20 14.16
N ILE A 68 5.16 20.22 13.98
CA ILE A 68 3.96 20.05 14.83
C ILE A 68 4.35 19.89 16.30
N GLY A 69 5.29 18.99 16.58
CA GLY A 69 5.72 18.70 17.94
C GLY A 69 6.26 19.95 18.65
N VAL A 70 7.05 20.77 17.95
CA VAL A 70 7.60 22.02 18.50
C VAL A 70 6.49 23.02 18.79
N LEU A 71 5.52 23.16 17.88
CA LEU A 71 4.48 24.18 17.99
C LEU A 71 3.39 23.82 19.02
N ARG A 72 2.99 22.56 19.10
CA ARG A 72 1.98 22.09 20.08
C ARG A 72 2.54 21.96 21.50
N HIS A 73 3.85 21.76 21.64
CA HIS A 73 4.51 21.60 22.93
C HIS A 73 5.70 22.56 23.12
N PRO A 74 5.47 23.89 23.12
CA PRO A 74 6.52 24.91 23.08
C PRO A 74 7.42 24.95 24.34
N GLY A 75 7.03 24.30 25.44
CA GLY A 75 7.84 24.16 26.66
C GLY A 75 8.25 22.72 27.00
N GLY A 76 8.03 21.78 26.07
CA GLY A 76 7.89 20.36 26.40
C GLY A 76 8.58 19.39 25.46
N PHE A 77 9.66 19.78 24.78
CA PHE A 77 10.63 18.81 24.26
C PHE A 77 11.50 18.21 25.40
N HIS A 78 10.92 17.99 26.58
CA HIS A 78 11.48 17.07 27.56
C HIS A 78 11.09 15.67 27.07
N LEU A 79 11.95 14.88 26.41
CA LEU A 79 13.05 14.14 27.03
C LEU A 79 12.70 13.51 28.39
N THR A 80 11.42 13.26 28.72
CA THR A 80 11.11 12.27 29.75
C THR A 80 11.51 10.90 29.22
N PRO A 81 12.42 10.16 29.90
CA PRO A 81 12.84 8.82 29.50
C PRO A 81 11.75 7.75 29.69
N TYR A 82 10.52 8.17 30.04
CA TYR A 82 9.39 7.28 30.11
C TYR A 82 8.97 6.89 28.69
N ARG A 83 9.44 5.70 28.29
CA ARG A 83 9.11 4.94 27.07
C ARG A 83 7.61 4.85 26.72
N GLU A 84 6.73 5.36 27.56
CA GLU A 84 5.28 5.17 27.46
C GLU A 84 4.57 6.28 26.66
N HIS A 85 5.22 7.43 26.42
CA HIS A 85 4.61 8.56 25.72
C HIS A 85 5.58 9.22 24.73
N LEU A 86 5.87 8.57 23.60
CA LEU A 86 6.53 9.25 22.48
C LEU A 86 5.53 10.26 21.89
N SER A 87 5.72 11.55 22.18
CA SER A 87 4.78 12.59 21.73
C SER A 87 4.82 12.78 20.21
N CYS A 88 5.98 12.59 19.57
CA CYS A 88 6.16 12.67 18.11
C CYS A 88 7.32 11.74 17.68
N PRO A 89 7.21 11.03 16.54
CA PRO A 89 8.32 10.27 15.97
C PRO A 89 9.48 11.20 15.58
N ARG A 90 10.71 10.82 15.94
CA ARG A 90 11.95 11.61 15.70
C ARG A 90 12.78 11.08 14.55
N THR A 91 12.67 9.79 14.29
CA THR A 91 13.36 9.08 13.22
C THR A 91 12.35 8.35 12.36
N LEU A 92 12.78 7.90 11.16
CA LEU A 92 11.92 7.06 10.36
C LEU A 92 11.60 5.73 11.07
N ALA A 93 12.54 5.20 11.86
CA ALA A 93 12.29 3.99 12.64
C ALA A 93 11.17 4.21 13.68
N ASP A 94 11.15 5.37 14.36
CA ASP A 94 10.06 5.72 15.27
C ASP A 94 8.72 5.84 14.54
N LEU A 95 8.73 6.47 13.34
CA LEU A 95 7.53 6.61 12.52
C LEU A 95 6.99 5.25 12.08
N MET A 96 7.87 4.35 11.62
CA MET A 96 7.48 3.00 11.23
C MET A 96 6.96 2.19 12.42
N ALA A 97 7.60 2.34 13.58
CA ALA A 97 7.13 1.75 14.83
C ALA A 97 5.70 2.16 15.15
N LEU A 98 5.42 3.47 15.09
CA LEU A 98 4.08 4.01 15.29
C LEU A 98 3.07 3.43 14.28
N CYS A 99 3.46 3.30 13.01
CA CYS A 99 2.59 2.81 11.93
C CYS A 99 2.10 1.36 12.11
N TRP A 100 2.85 0.50 12.81
CA TRP A 100 2.45 -0.88 13.11
C TRP A 100 1.99 -1.08 14.57
N SER A 101 2.25 -0.14 15.49
CA SER A 101 1.90 -0.28 16.90
C SER A 101 0.62 0.43 17.31
N SER A 102 0.21 1.48 16.59
CA SER A 102 -0.89 2.36 17.02
C SER A 102 -1.76 2.79 15.84
N PRO A 103 -3.10 2.67 15.96
CA PRO A 103 -4.01 3.18 14.93
C PRO A 103 -3.91 4.71 14.85
N ILE A 104 -4.26 5.27 13.69
CA ILE A 104 -4.04 6.69 13.40
C ILE A 104 -4.84 7.58 14.36
N ASP A 105 -6.03 7.15 14.75
CA ASP A 105 -6.89 7.85 15.69
C ASP A 105 -6.34 7.94 17.13
N ALA A 106 -5.31 7.16 17.44
CA ALA A 106 -4.60 7.21 18.72
C ALA A 106 -3.32 8.05 18.66
N TRP A 107 -3.00 8.69 17.53
CA TRP A 107 -1.75 9.45 17.40
C TRP A 107 -1.83 10.78 18.16
N PRO A 108 -0.97 11.02 19.16
CA PRO A 108 -1.14 12.11 20.13
C PRO A 108 -0.83 13.50 19.56
N PHE A 109 -0.26 13.59 18.37
CA PHE A 109 0.23 14.83 17.78
C PHE A 109 -0.65 15.37 16.63
N LEU A 110 -1.70 14.66 16.21
CA LEU A 110 -2.58 15.09 15.11
C LEU A 110 -3.93 15.57 15.64
N SER A 111 -4.51 16.56 14.96
CA SER A 111 -5.95 16.83 15.08
C SER A 111 -6.65 16.03 13.99
N LEU A 112 -7.38 14.99 14.37
CA LEU A 112 -7.96 14.08 13.39
C LEU A 112 -9.07 14.79 12.60
N PRO A 113 -9.11 14.61 11.27
CA PRO A 113 -10.21 15.12 10.48
C PRO A 113 -11.52 14.42 10.82
N ASP A 114 -12.60 15.18 10.96
CA ASP A 114 -13.93 14.62 11.20
C ASP A 114 -14.41 13.77 10.01
N GLY A 115 -15.12 12.68 10.32
CA GLY A 115 -15.82 11.85 9.33
C GLY A 115 -14.94 10.92 8.49
N GLU A 116 -13.63 10.83 8.73
CA GLU A 116 -12.75 9.84 8.09
C GLU A 116 -12.49 8.64 9.00
N ASP A 117 -12.69 7.43 8.48
CA ASP A 117 -12.32 6.21 9.22
C ASP A 117 -10.79 6.06 9.27
N LEU A 118 -10.25 6.33 10.46
CA LEU A 118 -8.82 6.30 10.79
C LEU A 118 -8.50 5.28 11.91
N THR A 119 -9.43 4.36 12.19
CA THR A 119 -9.38 3.39 13.31
C THR A 119 -8.39 2.23 13.12
N GLY A 120 -7.60 2.24 12.03
CA GLY A 120 -6.74 1.13 11.63
C GLY A 120 -5.24 1.44 11.67
N LEU A 121 -4.45 0.37 11.65
CA LEU A 121 -2.99 0.44 11.47
C LEU A 121 -2.63 0.73 10.00
N LEU A 122 -1.50 1.42 9.78
CA LEU A 122 -0.95 1.63 8.44
C LEU A 122 -0.13 0.42 7.96
N VAL A 123 0.43 -0.36 8.88
CA VAL A 123 1.22 -1.55 8.58
C VAL A 123 0.60 -2.78 9.24
N GLU A 124 0.41 -3.85 8.48
CA GLU A 124 0.08 -5.18 8.98
C GLU A 124 1.38 -5.98 9.16
N LEU A 125 1.49 -6.83 10.19
CA LEU A 125 2.73 -7.55 10.52
C LEU A 125 2.80 -9.01 10.03
N ASP A 126 1.70 -9.56 9.52
CA ASP A 126 1.61 -10.96 9.09
C ASP A 126 0.84 -11.10 7.75
N PRO A 127 1.57 -11.05 6.61
CA PRO A 127 2.98 -10.67 6.48
C PRO A 127 3.17 -9.15 6.62
N ILE A 128 4.42 -8.69 6.84
CA ILE A 128 4.74 -7.26 6.94
C ILE A 128 4.39 -6.53 5.64
N ARG A 129 3.40 -5.63 5.67
CA ARG A 129 2.95 -4.89 4.48
C ARG A 129 2.15 -3.62 4.81
N PRO A 130 2.03 -2.68 3.85
CA PRO A 130 1.04 -1.61 3.93
C PRO A 130 -0.37 -2.19 4.00
N SER A 131 -1.18 -1.68 4.93
CA SER A 131 -2.58 -2.05 5.07
C SER A 131 -3.44 -1.46 3.95
N LYS A 132 -4.68 -1.94 3.82
CA LYS A 132 -5.64 -1.34 2.87
C LYS A 132 -5.95 0.13 3.20
N LEU A 133 -5.96 0.48 4.49
CA LEU A 133 -6.10 1.87 4.96
C LEU A 133 -4.94 2.72 4.45
N CYS A 134 -3.70 2.23 4.59
CA CYS A 134 -2.51 2.90 4.08
C CYS A 134 -2.59 3.14 2.57
N LEU A 135 -2.93 2.12 1.78
CA LEU A 135 -3.02 2.27 0.32
C LEU A 135 -4.12 3.26 -0.09
N ARG A 136 -5.25 3.27 0.61
CA ARG A 136 -6.34 4.23 0.39
C ARG A 136 -5.87 5.67 0.65
N LEU A 137 -5.22 5.91 1.78
CA LEU A 137 -4.75 7.24 2.16
C LEU A 137 -3.64 7.74 1.23
N ALA A 138 -2.73 6.85 0.82
CA ALA A 138 -1.67 7.16 -0.15
C ALA A 138 -2.25 7.59 -1.51
N LEU A 139 -3.26 6.88 -2.04
CA LEU A 139 -3.92 7.24 -3.30
C LEU A 139 -4.64 8.59 -3.22
N LYS A 140 -5.36 8.84 -2.12
CA LYS A 140 -6.02 10.14 -1.89
C LYS A 140 -5.01 11.29 -1.78
N PHE A 141 -3.84 11.03 -1.19
CA PHE A 141 -2.76 12.01 -1.10
C PHE A 141 -2.13 12.34 -2.46
N ALA A 142 -1.91 11.31 -3.30
CA ALA A 142 -1.38 11.51 -4.65
C ALA A 142 -2.35 12.26 -5.56
N HIS A 143 -3.66 12.15 -5.30
CA HIS A 143 -4.71 12.73 -6.12
C HIS A 143 -5.73 13.52 -5.27
N PRO A 144 -5.32 14.67 -4.71
CA PRO A 144 -6.18 15.46 -3.81
C PRO A 144 -7.48 15.91 -4.50
N ASP A 145 -7.45 16.26 -5.79
CA ASP A 145 -8.62 16.78 -6.52
C ASP A 145 -9.64 15.68 -6.92
N ALA A 146 -9.44 14.44 -6.49
CA ALA A 146 -10.19 13.28 -6.93
C ALA A 146 -11.06 12.64 -5.83
N HIS A 147 -11.59 13.46 -4.92
CA HIS A 147 -12.29 13.06 -3.69
C HIS A 147 -13.46 12.07 -3.89
N ASP A 148 -14.20 12.14 -5.00
CA ASP A 148 -15.38 11.29 -5.27
C ASP A 148 -15.09 10.05 -6.11
N ARG A 149 -13.82 9.81 -6.47
CA ARG A 149 -13.47 8.67 -7.32
C ARG A 149 -13.35 7.40 -6.49
N SER A 150 -13.79 6.28 -7.06
CA SER A 150 -13.52 4.96 -6.48
C SER A 150 -12.01 4.72 -6.40
N LEU A 151 -11.58 3.92 -5.42
CA LEU A 151 -10.14 3.60 -5.25
C LEU A 151 -9.55 2.90 -6.48
N GLU A 152 -10.37 2.10 -7.17
CA GLU A 152 -10.01 1.49 -8.45
C GLU A 152 -9.68 2.57 -9.51
N ARG A 153 -10.50 3.63 -9.59
CA ARG A 153 -10.28 4.72 -10.53
C ARG A 153 -9.09 5.59 -10.16
N LEU A 154 -8.81 5.77 -8.86
CA LEU A 154 -7.60 6.44 -8.40
C LEU A 154 -6.34 5.63 -8.74
N ALA A 155 -6.36 4.31 -8.52
CA ALA A 155 -5.22 3.43 -8.78
C ALA A 155 -4.81 3.36 -10.27
N LEU A 156 -5.70 3.74 -11.19
CA LEU A 156 -5.44 3.76 -12.63
C LEU A 156 -5.58 5.16 -13.23
N LEU A 157 -5.54 6.21 -12.41
CA LEU A 157 -5.82 7.57 -12.88
C LEU A 157 -4.80 8.03 -13.94
N GLU A 158 -3.51 7.82 -13.67
CA GLU A 158 -2.42 8.19 -14.57
C GLU A 158 -2.46 7.38 -15.87
N ALA A 159 -2.68 6.06 -15.77
CA ALA A 159 -2.85 5.19 -16.95
C ALA A 159 -4.04 5.64 -17.81
N ARG A 160 -5.14 6.09 -17.18
CA ARG A 160 -6.29 6.63 -17.89
C ARG A 160 -5.98 7.94 -18.61
N SER A 161 -5.25 8.85 -17.97
CA SER A 161 -4.82 10.10 -18.58
C SER A 161 -4.01 9.86 -19.85
N LEU A 162 -3.11 8.87 -19.86
CA LEU A 162 -2.36 8.49 -21.06
C LEU A 162 -3.26 8.05 -22.23
N TYR A 163 -4.35 7.33 -21.95
CA TYR A 163 -5.34 6.95 -22.99
C TYR A 163 -6.15 8.14 -23.49
N GLU A 164 -6.50 9.07 -22.59
CA GLU A 164 -7.22 10.30 -22.93
C GLU A 164 -6.34 11.21 -23.82
N GLU A 165 -5.07 11.40 -23.46
CA GLU A 165 -4.09 12.19 -24.21
C GLU A 165 -3.72 11.57 -25.56
N SER A 166 -3.70 10.23 -25.64
CA SER A 166 -3.45 9.51 -26.89
C SER A 166 -4.66 9.50 -27.85
N GLY A 167 -5.81 10.03 -27.45
CA GLY A 167 -7.03 10.07 -28.28
C GLY A 167 -7.81 8.75 -28.34
N TYR A 168 -7.54 7.81 -27.44
CA TYR A 168 -8.21 6.49 -27.38
C TYR A 168 -8.88 6.23 -26.02
N PRO A 169 -9.75 7.12 -25.49
CA PRO A 169 -10.36 6.95 -24.17
C PRO A 169 -11.21 5.66 -24.06
N GLY A 170 -11.78 5.20 -25.17
CA GLY A 170 -12.56 3.96 -25.24
C GLY A 170 -11.74 2.67 -25.08
N GLY A 171 -10.41 2.75 -25.19
CA GLY A 171 -9.51 1.61 -25.05
C GLY A 171 -9.12 1.26 -23.61
N PHE A 172 -9.37 2.17 -22.66
CA PHE A 172 -9.02 1.97 -21.25
C PHE A 172 -9.65 0.72 -20.59
N PRO A 173 -10.92 0.34 -20.87
CA PRO A 173 -11.48 -0.92 -20.38
C PRO A 173 -10.70 -2.15 -20.84
N GLU A 174 -10.15 -2.16 -22.05
CA GLU A 174 -9.33 -3.26 -22.56
C GLU A 174 -8.02 -3.38 -21.78
N LEU A 175 -7.38 -2.24 -21.45
CA LEU A 175 -6.21 -2.23 -20.56
C LEU A 175 -6.53 -2.85 -19.21
N ARG A 176 -7.67 -2.47 -18.63
CA ARG A 176 -8.10 -2.98 -17.33
C ARG A 176 -8.31 -4.49 -17.36
N GLU A 177 -9.02 -5.02 -18.35
CA GLU A 177 -9.23 -6.46 -18.50
C GLU A 177 -7.89 -7.19 -18.72
N TRP A 178 -7.01 -6.61 -19.54
CA TRP A 178 -5.67 -7.15 -19.77
C TRP A 178 -4.85 -7.23 -18.48
N LEU A 179 -4.88 -6.19 -17.66
CA LEU A 179 -4.19 -6.11 -16.37
C LEU A 179 -4.72 -7.12 -15.35
N ILE A 180 -6.04 -7.34 -15.32
CA ILE A 180 -6.68 -8.38 -14.51
C ILE A 180 -6.20 -9.76 -14.95
N ALA A 181 -6.06 -10.00 -16.26
CA ALA A 181 -5.60 -11.27 -16.79
C ALA A 181 -4.10 -11.53 -16.52
N HIS A 182 -3.26 -10.50 -16.51
CA HIS A 182 -1.80 -10.59 -16.45
C HIS A 182 -1.18 -9.86 -15.25
N PRO A 183 -1.47 -10.28 -14.00
CA PRO A 183 -0.97 -9.61 -12.80
C PRO A 183 0.55 -9.69 -12.59
N VAL A 184 1.21 -10.66 -13.24
CA VAL A 184 2.63 -10.95 -13.13
C VAL A 184 3.17 -11.24 -14.53
N LEU A 185 4.31 -10.64 -14.87
CA LEU A 185 4.98 -10.73 -16.17
C LEU A 185 6.48 -10.94 -15.97
N SER A 186 7.12 -11.72 -16.82
CA SER A 186 8.57 -11.75 -16.98
C SER A 186 9.08 -10.53 -17.74
N SER A 187 10.38 -10.25 -17.67
CA SER A 187 11.00 -9.22 -18.53
C SER A 187 10.78 -9.49 -20.03
N GLN A 188 10.73 -10.77 -20.43
CA GLN A 188 10.46 -11.14 -21.81
C GLN A 188 9.01 -10.78 -22.21
N GLU A 189 8.03 -11.10 -21.36
CA GLU A 189 6.63 -10.74 -21.61
C GLU A 189 6.43 -9.21 -21.63
N ILE A 190 7.12 -8.46 -20.77
CA ILE A 190 7.14 -6.98 -20.84
C ILE A 190 7.72 -6.50 -22.17
N ALA A 191 8.80 -7.10 -22.67
CA ALA A 191 9.38 -6.72 -23.95
C ALA A 191 8.40 -6.95 -25.11
N PHE A 192 7.67 -8.06 -25.09
CA PHE A 192 6.61 -8.32 -26.07
C PHE A 192 5.45 -7.36 -25.92
N LEU A 193 5.01 -7.06 -24.70
CA LEU A 193 3.94 -6.11 -24.43
C LEU A 193 4.19 -4.73 -25.05
N LYS A 194 5.44 -4.26 -25.05
CA LYS A 194 5.82 -2.98 -25.69
C LYS A 194 5.61 -2.95 -27.20
N LEU A 195 5.50 -4.10 -27.85
CA LEU A 195 5.19 -4.21 -29.28
C LEU A 195 3.68 -4.22 -29.54
N GLU A 196 2.88 -4.55 -28.53
CA GLU A 196 1.43 -4.68 -28.62
C GLU A 196 0.70 -3.33 -28.53
N ARG A 197 -0.55 -3.35 -29.00
CA ARG A 197 -1.53 -2.28 -28.77
C ARG A 197 -2.69 -2.82 -27.96
N ILE A 198 -3.00 -2.15 -26.86
CA ILE A 198 -4.15 -2.48 -26.02
C ILE A 198 -5.12 -1.31 -26.08
N GLY A 199 -6.37 -1.53 -26.51
CA GLY A 199 -7.32 -0.42 -26.65
C GLY A 199 -6.89 0.61 -27.69
N GLY A 200 -6.09 0.22 -28.68
CA GLY A 200 -5.56 1.11 -29.72
C GLY A 200 -4.33 1.94 -29.32
N VAL A 201 -3.91 1.92 -28.06
CA VAL A 201 -2.72 2.63 -27.56
C VAL A 201 -1.51 1.69 -27.52
N GLN A 202 -0.36 2.16 -28.01
CA GLN A 202 0.91 1.44 -27.88
C GLN A 202 1.35 1.42 -26.41
N VAL A 203 1.76 0.26 -25.89
CA VAL A 203 2.25 0.20 -24.51
C VAL A 203 3.65 0.82 -24.41
N THR A 204 3.75 1.92 -23.66
CA THR A 204 5.00 2.67 -23.43
C THR A 204 5.69 2.23 -22.14
N ASP A 205 6.97 2.59 -21.99
CA ASP A 205 7.70 2.43 -20.72
C ASP A 205 7.04 3.18 -19.57
N GLU A 206 6.50 4.37 -19.85
CA GLU A 206 5.75 5.16 -18.88
C GLU A 206 4.53 4.40 -18.36
N LEU A 207 3.72 3.83 -19.26
CA LEU A 207 2.56 3.03 -18.87
C LEU A 207 2.97 1.78 -18.08
N ILE A 208 4.06 1.12 -18.47
CA ILE A 208 4.58 -0.04 -17.75
C ILE A 208 5.02 0.34 -16.33
N ASN A 209 5.72 1.46 -16.16
CA ASN A 209 6.20 1.93 -14.86
C ASN A 209 5.06 2.34 -13.91
N ILE A 210 3.92 2.79 -14.47
CA ILE A 210 2.71 3.04 -13.69
C ILE A 210 2.08 1.72 -13.23
N LEU A 211 2.02 0.73 -14.12
CA LEU A 211 1.25 -0.50 -13.89
C LEU A 211 2.01 -1.59 -13.14
N TYR A 212 3.32 -1.70 -13.35
CA TYR A 212 4.14 -2.81 -12.89
C TYR A 212 5.40 -2.34 -12.16
N LEU A 213 5.79 -3.11 -11.15
CA LEU A 213 7.04 -2.98 -10.41
C LEU A 213 7.83 -4.27 -10.56
N ARG A 214 9.16 -4.20 -10.49
CA ARG A 214 9.98 -5.41 -10.38
C ARG A 214 9.64 -6.13 -9.08
N VAL A 215 9.56 -7.46 -9.12
CA VAL A 215 9.29 -8.25 -7.91
C VAL A 215 10.47 -8.12 -6.94
N HIS A 216 10.19 -7.59 -5.75
CA HIS A 216 11.17 -7.44 -4.67
C HIS A 216 11.63 -8.81 -4.11
N GLU A 217 12.88 -8.91 -3.68
CA GLU A 217 13.47 -10.17 -3.17
C GLU A 217 12.72 -10.80 -1.99
N ARG A 218 11.90 -10.01 -1.28
CA ARG A 218 11.03 -10.54 -0.20
C ARG A 218 10.07 -11.63 -0.66
N TYR A 219 9.83 -11.74 -1.97
CA TYR A 219 8.96 -12.75 -2.57
C TYR A 219 9.73 -13.99 -3.04
N PHE A 220 11.05 -14.03 -2.87
CA PHE A 220 11.89 -15.13 -3.34
C PHE A 220 11.97 -16.20 -2.25
N SER A 221 11.69 -17.44 -2.63
CA SER A 221 11.88 -18.59 -1.75
C SER A 221 13.36 -18.83 -1.45
N LEU A 222 13.65 -19.79 -0.57
CA LEU A 222 15.01 -20.31 -0.35
C LEU A 222 15.61 -20.99 -1.59
N THR A 223 14.78 -21.33 -2.58
CA THR A 223 15.13 -22.02 -3.82
C THR A 223 15.11 -21.09 -5.05
N ASP A 224 15.08 -19.76 -4.84
CA ASP A 224 14.97 -18.76 -5.91
C ASP A 224 13.73 -18.94 -6.80
N GLU A 225 12.62 -19.36 -6.17
CA GLU A 225 11.31 -19.50 -6.78
C GLU A 225 10.38 -18.37 -6.33
N ILE A 226 9.43 -18.03 -7.20
CA ILE A 226 8.36 -17.06 -6.97
C ILE A 226 7.04 -17.77 -7.29
N ALA A 227 6.22 -17.95 -6.26
CA ALA A 227 4.91 -18.55 -6.41
C ALA A 227 3.82 -17.49 -6.58
N VAL A 228 2.79 -17.81 -7.37
CA VAL A 228 1.56 -17.00 -7.46
C VAL A 228 0.39 -17.70 -6.79
N CYS A 229 -0.56 -16.92 -6.29
CA CYS A 229 -1.78 -17.44 -5.67
C CYS A 229 -2.69 -18.07 -6.72
N GLY A 230 -3.14 -19.29 -6.49
CA GLY A 230 -4.10 -19.99 -7.35
C GLY A 230 -5.49 -19.34 -7.42
N HIS A 231 -5.85 -18.47 -6.46
CA HIS A 231 -7.12 -17.73 -6.50
C HIS A 231 -6.98 -16.35 -7.12
N CYS A 232 -6.14 -15.48 -6.55
CA CYS A 232 -6.02 -14.09 -7.01
C CYS A 232 -4.93 -13.87 -8.06
N GLY A 233 -4.09 -14.86 -8.38
CA GLY A 233 -3.00 -14.72 -9.37
C GLY A 233 -1.85 -13.79 -8.96
N LEU A 234 -1.89 -13.22 -7.75
CA LEU A 234 -0.86 -12.32 -7.25
C LEU A 234 0.29 -13.10 -6.61
N VAL A 235 1.48 -12.50 -6.61
CA VAL A 235 2.68 -13.10 -5.98
C VAL A 235 2.44 -13.42 -4.49
N LEU A 236 2.95 -14.57 -4.06
CA LEU A 236 2.90 -15.04 -2.69
C LEU A 236 4.20 -14.68 -1.96
N VAL A 237 4.09 -14.40 -0.66
CA VAL A 237 5.25 -14.18 0.22
C VAL A 237 5.65 -15.53 0.81
N PRO A 238 6.92 -15.94 0.70
CA PRO A 238 7.42 -17.11 1.39
C PRO A 238 7.45 -16.85 2.91
N VAL A 239 6.95 -17.81 3.68
CA VAL A 239 6.92 -17.77 5.15
C VAL A 239 7.66 -18.98 5.70
N ARG A 240 8.54 -18.76 6.68
CA ARG A 240 9.26 -19.86 7.32
C ARG A 240 8.42 -20.42 8.47
N GLY A 241 8.05 -21.70 8.37
CA GLY A 241 7.34 -22.43 9.43
C GLY A 241 8.16 -23.59 9.99
N GLY A 242 7.69 -24.16 11.09
CA GLY A 242 8.37 -25.28 11.77
C GLY A 242 8.47 -26.57 10.93
N SER A 243 7.70 -26.70 9.84
CA SER A 243 7.70 -27.84 8.92
C SER A 243 8.34 -27.55 7.56
N GLY A 244 8.93 -26.38 7.35
CA GLY A 244 9.51 -25.97 6.07
C GLY A 244 9.06 -24.58 5.61
N GLU A 245 9.38 -24.25 4.36
CA GLU A 245 8.94 -23.02 3.71
C GLU A 245 7.49 -23.18 3.23
N GLY A 246 6.62 -22.30 3.73
CA GLY A 246 5.25 -22.13 3.27
C GLY A 246 5.11 -20.87 2.43
N TRP A 247 3.91 -20.64 1.94
CA TRP A 247 3.56 -19.45 1.16
C TRP A 247 2.39 -18.73 1.82
N GLN A 248 2.27 -17.42 1.64
CA GLN A 248 1.18 -16.63 2.17
C GLN A 248 0.73 -15.57 1.15
N CYS A 249 -0.59 -15.38 1.01
CA CYS A 249 -1.13 -14.32 0.17
C CYS A 249 -1.24 -13.00 0.95
N GLU A 250 -0.75 -11.91 0.36
CA GLU A 250 -0.83 -10.58 0.97
C GLU A 250 -2.19 -9.89 0.78
N THR A 251 -3.06 -10.36 -0.10
CA THR A 251 -4.30 -9.61 -0.39
C THR A 251 -5.30 -9.72 0.75
N THR A 252 -5.85 -8.59 1.22
CA THR A 252 -6.74 -8.58 2.41
C THR A 252 -7.97 -9.48 2.25
N GLN A 253 -8.51 -9.53 1.03
CA GLN A 253 -9.75 -10.25 0.70
C GLN A 253 -9.51 -11.72 0.32
N CYS A 254 -8.26 -12.17 0.21
CA CYS A 254 -7.97 -13.49 -0.31
C CYS A 254 -8.14 -14.58 0.76
N ARG A 255 -8.90 -15.63 0.41
CA ARG A 255 -9.07 -16.84 1.25
C ARG A 255 -7.75 -17.59 1.46
N SER A 256 -6.81 -17.47 0.51
CA SER A 256 -5.44 -17.98 0.65
C SER A 256 -4.60 -17.27 1.69
N ARG A 257 -5.14 -16.32 2.46
CA ARG A 257 -4.46 -15.84 3.66
C ARG A 257 -4.43 -16.90 4.79
N ARG A 258 -5.39 -17.83 4.80
CA ARG A 258 -5.49 -18.92 5.79
C ARG A 258 -5.18 -20.31 5.22
N ASN A 259 -5.49 -20.55 3.95
CA ASN A 259 -5.18 -21.82 3.29
C ASN A 259 -4.70 -21.57 1.85
N VAL A 260 -3.38 -21.64 1.67
CA VAL A 260 -2.73 -21.12 0.47
C VAL A 260 -2.85 -22.14 -0.64
N LEU A 261 -3.52 -21.76 -1.73
CA LEU A 261 -3.46 -22.50 -2.98
C LEU A 261 -2.30 -21.92 -3.79
N VAL A 262 -1.23 -22.70 -3.90
CA VAL A 262 -0.08 -22.35 -4.76
C VAL A 262 -0.47 -22.64 -6.21
N GLY A 263 -0.41 -21.61 -7.04
CA GLY A 263 -0.65 -21.70 -8.48
C GLY A 263 0.65 -21.96 -9.23
N ALA A 264 0.90 -21.18 -10.28
CA ALA A 264 2.16 -21.27 -11.02
C ALA A 264 3.36 -20.89 -10.13
N VAL A 265 4.46 -21.60 -10.36
CA VAL A 265 5.77 -21.28 -9.79
C VAL A 265 6.67 -20.85 -10.94
N ARG A 266 7.45 -19.80 -10.70
CA ARG A 266 8.34 -19.13 -11.65
C ARG A 266 9.73 -18.99 -11.03
N HIS A 267 10.77 -18.88 -11.85
CA HIS A 267 12.13 -18.75 -11.35
C HIS A 267 12.57 -17.27 -11.30
N VAL A 268 13.36 -16.86 -10.30
CA VAL A 268 13.85 -15.47 -10.16
C VAL A 268 14.63 -15.00 -11.40
N ALA A 269 15.33 -15.90 -12.08
CA ALA A 269 16.06 -15.62 -13.32
C ALA A 269 15.18 -15.06 -14.46
N GLU A 270 13.86 -15.25 -14.41
CA GLU A 270 12.91 -14.67 -15.38
C GLU A 270 12.73 -13.15 -15.22
N ASN A 271 13.30 -12.54 -14.17
CA ASN A 271 13.20 -11.11 -13.86
C ASN A 271 11.74 -10.64 -13.85
N LEU A 272 10.96 -11.21 -12.94
CA LEU A 272 9.52 -10.94 -12.87
C LEU A 272 9.21 -9.51 -12.43
N HIS A 273 8.08 -9.05 -12.93
CA HIS A 273 7.39 -7.82 -12.60
C HIS A 273 5.98 -8.18 -12.16
N HIS A 274 5.45 -7.48 -11.17
CA HIS A 274 4.08 -7.64 -10.69
C HIS A 274 3.37 -6.31 -10.69
N ALA A 275 2.04 -6.33 -10.78
CA ALA A 275 1.27 -5.11 -10.75
C ALA A 275 1.57 -4.29 -9.48
N ALA A 276 1.55 -2.97 -9.60
CA ALA A 276 1.76 -2.06 -8.48
C ALA A 276 0.77 -2.36 -7.34
N ARG A 277 1.18 -2.16 -6.09
CA ARG A 277 0.42 -2.62 -4.92
C ARG A 277 -1.03 -2.08 -4.85
N PRO A 278 -1.32 -0.79 -5.12
CA PRO A 278 -2.70 -0.31 -5.18
C PRO A 278 -3.54 -1.00 -6.28
N ILE A 279 -2.93 -1.29 -7.42
CA ILE A 279 -3.57 -2.00 -8.53
C ILE A 279 -3.90 -3.44 -8.13
N ARG A 280 -2.95 -4.15 -7.48
CA ARG A 280 -3.19 -5.50 -6.94
C ARG A 280 -4.40 -5.54 -6.01
N GLU A 281 -4.47 -4.59 -5.07
CA GLU A 281 -5.49 -4.57 -4.02
C GLU A 281 -6.87 -4.12 -4.54
N PHE A 282 -6.92 -3.05 -5.37
CA PHE A 282 -8.18 -2.40 -5.72
C PHE A 282 -8.71 -2.72 -7.12
N VAL A 283 -7.85 -3.18 -8.04
CA VAL A 283 -8.22 -3.47 -9.43
C VAL A 283 -8.29 -4.98 -9.68
N ILE A 284 -7.21 -5.71 -9.35
CA ILE A 284 -7.01 -7.09 -9.79
C ILE A 284 -7.66 -8.10 -8.85
N ALA A 285 -7.43 -7.97 -7.53
CA ALA A 285 -7.83 -8.98 -6.55
C ALA A 285 -9.32 -9.32 -6.61
N GLY A 286 -10.19 -8.31 -6.55
CA GLY A 286 -11.65 -8.50 -6.48
C GLY A 286 -12.22 -9.33 -7.64
N PRO A 287 -12.03 -8.92 -8.91
CA PRO A 287 -12.47 -9.68 -10.08
C PRO A 287 -11.96 -11.13 -10.11
N ARG A 288 -10.68 -11.36 -9.82
CA ARG A 288 -10.10 -12.72 -9.86
C ARG A 288 -10.60 -13.61 -8.75
N LEU A 289 -10.79 -13.06 -7.54
CA LEU A 289 -11.37 -13.81 -6.42
C LEU A 289 -12.80 -14.26 -6.74
N ARG A 290 -13.63 -13.39 -7.33
CA ARG A 290 -14.99 -13.77 -7.78
C ARG A 290 -14.97 -14.89 -8.82
N ALA A 291 -14.11 -14.77 -9.84
CA ALA A 291 -13.98 -15.81 -10.86
C ALA A 291 -13.55 -17.16 -10.27
N SER A 292 -12.59 -17.16 -9.33
CA SER A 292 -12.14 -18.38 -8.65
C SER A 292 -13.23 -19.02 -7.78
N GLU A 293 -14.10 -18.23 -7.16
CA GLU A 293 -15.25 -18.74 -6.39
C GLU A 293 -16.26 -19.45 -7.30
N ASP A 294 -16.55 -18.87 -8.46
CA ASP A 294 -17.47 -19.46 -9.44
C ASP A 294 -16.92 -20.78 -10.00
N SER A 295 -15.62 -20.84 -10.34
CA SER A 295 -14.98 -22.10 -10.75
C SER A 295 -15.03 -23.18 -9.66
N SER A 296 -14.87 -22.79 -8.39
CA SER A 296 -14.93 -23.75 -7.26
C SER A 296 -16.35 -24.31 -7.05
N ARG A 297 -17.38 -23.51 -7.33
CA ARG A 297 -18.79 -23.95 -7.28
C ARG A 297 -19.19 -24.83 -8.45
N GLN A 298 -18.54 -24.65 -9.61
CA GLN A 298 -18.79 -25.42 -10.83
C GLN A 298 -17.97 -26.71 -10.91
N ALA A 299 -16.94 -26.87 -10.08
CA ALA A 299 -16.22 -28.14 -9.98
C ALA A 299 -17.20 -29.24 -9.55
N PRO A 300 -17.42 -30.29 -10.36
CA PRO A 300 -18.31 -31.38 -9.98
C PRO A 300 -17.78 -31.97 -8.66
N SER A 301 -18.66 -32.05 -7.67
CA SER A 301 -18.38 -32.82 -6.45
C SER A 301 -17.90 -34.20 -6.91
N PRO A 302 -16.72 -34.68 -6.46
CA PRO A 302 -16.31 -36.02 -6.80
C PRO A 302 -17.43 -36.95 -6.32
N LEU A 303 -18.04 -37.63 -7.28
CA LEU A 303 -19.12 -38.57 -7.04
C LEU A 303 -18.65 -39.56 -5.98
N ARG A 304 -19.49 -39.68 -4.95
CA ARG A 304 -19.59 -40.88 -4.11
C ARG A 304 -19.98 -42.04 -5.03
N ASP A 305 -19.02 -42.62 -5.72
CA ASP A 305 -19.18 -43.88 -6.44
C ASP A 305 -18.14 -44.87 -5.92
N VAL A 306 -18.35 -45.34 -4.69
CA VAL A 306 -18.11 -46.74 -4.31
C VAL A 306 -19.14 -47.06 -3.23
N GLU A 307 -20.23 -47.73 -3.62
CA GLU A 307 -20.79 -48.87 -2.88
C GLU A 307 -21.95 -49.51 -3.66
N CYS A 308 -21.76 -50.80 -3.95
CA CYS A 308 -22.68 -51.85 -4.45
C CYS A 308 -22.40 -52.32 -5.89
#